data_AF-A0A928IEV9-F1
#
_entry.id   AF-A0A928IEV9-F1
#
_cell.length_a   1.000
_cell.length_b   1.000
_cell.length_c   1.000
_cell.angle_alpha   90.00
_cell.angle_beta   90.00
_cell.angle_gamma   90.00
#
_symmetry.space_group_name_H-M   'P 1'
#
loop_
_entity.id
_entity.type
_entity.pdbx_description
1 polymer ?
#
loop_
_entity_poly.entity_id
_entity_poly.type
_entity_poly.pdbx_seq_one_letter_code
_entity_poly.pdbx_strand_id
1 'polypeptide(L)'
;MKKFLSIALFLCILLFFTACGTKPYSFEKSIDEIQSVEIVFAKSSLDFTVIKTLSETEKNVFFEQYQEIGFHRYYIGDPMSIYGDAIKITYQNGDYEMICHYWSEYVEDGRIHFGWKNCNEEEFNKLLNKFLSEDGQGISDSNNEGLTGVSRLTGDGSLSD
;
A
#
# COMPACT_ATOMS: atom_id res chain seq x y z
N MET A 1 -50.66 -20.73 4.67
CA MET A 1 -50.01 -19.54 4.07
C MET A 1 -48.95 -18.86 4.95
N LYS A 2 -48.92 -19.05 6.28
CA LYS A 2 -47.90 -18.42 7.16
C LYS A 2 -46.46 -18.93 6.97
N LYS A 3 -46.28 -20.18 6.52
CA LYS A 3 -44.95 -20.80 6.31
C LYS A 3 -44.21 -20.23 5.09
N PHE A 4 -44.94 -19.90 4.02
CA PHE A 4 -44.37 -19.30 2.81
C PHE A 4 -43.95 -17.83 3.02
N LEU A 5 -44.67 -17.09 3.87
CA LEU A 5 -44.29 -15.73 4.26
C LEU A 5 -42.94 -15.70 5.01
N SER A 6 -42.71 -16.69 5.88
CA SER A 6 -41.45 -16.82 6.63
C SER A 6 -40.26 -17.12 5.72
N ILE A 7 -40.44 -18.04 4.75
CA ILE A 7 -39.39 -18.39 3.78
C ILE A 7 -39.05 -17.20 2.87
N ALA A 8 -40.07 -16.46 2.40
CA ALA A 8 -39.85 -15.26 1.59
C ALA A 8 -39.12 -14.15 2.36
N LEU A 9 -39.46 -13.96 3.64
CA LEU A 9 -38.76 -12.99 4.51
C LEU A 9 -37.31 -13.39 4.74
N PHE A 10 -37.03 -14.68 4.96
CA PHE A 10 -35.67 -15.19 5.15
C PHE A 10 -34.81 -15.05 3.88
N LEU A 11 -35.40 -15.30 2.70
CA LEU A 11 -34.75 -15.07 1.40
C LEU A 11 -34.46 -13.58 1.15
N CYS A 12 -35.40 -12.69 1.46
CA CYS A 12 -35.15 -11.24 1.37
C CYS A 12 -34.01 -10.80 2.30
N ILE A 13 -33.96 -11.31 3.53
CA ILE A 13 -32.88 -11.01 4.49
C ILE A 13 -31.53 -11.49 3.96
N LEU A 14 -31.45 -12.68 3.36
CA LEU A 14 -30.22 -13.21 2.75
C LEU A 14 -29.73 -12.36 1.57
N LEU A 15 -30.63 -11.74 0.80
CA LEU A 15 -30.27 -10.85 -0.31
C LEU A 15 -29.65 -9.52 0.14
N PHE A 16 -29.88 -9.07 1.39
CA PHE A 16 -29.25 -7.85 1.91
C PHE A 16 -27.82 -8.07 2.42
N PHE A 17 -27.37 -9.32 2.60
CA PHE A 17 -26.03 -9.61 3.14
C PHE A 17 -24.90 -9.67 2.09
N THR A 18 -25.21 -9.61 0.79
CA THR A 18 -24.18 -9.68 -0.27
C THR A 18 -23.60 -8.33 -0.69
N ALA A 19 -24.00 -7.22 -0.05
CA ALA A 19 -23.62 -5.86 -0.46
C ALA A 19 -22.51 -5.19 0.37
N CYS A 20 -21.90 -5.89 1.33
CA CYS A 20 -20.75 -5.35 2.09
C CYS A 20 -19.43 -5.63 1.36
N GLY A 21 -19.23 -4.99 0.22
CA GLY A 21 -18.00 -5.08 -0.57
C GLY A 21 -16.97 -4.02 -0.17
N THR A 22 -15.68 -4.34 -0.34
CA THR A 22 -14.62 -3.33 -0.44
C THR A 22 -14.88 -2.42 -1.64
N LYS A 23 -14.36 -1.19 -1.59
CA LYS A 23 -14.40 -0.26 -2.72
C LYS A 23 -12.99 0.22 -3.06
N PRO A 24 -12.71 0.57 -4.33
CA PRO A 24 -11.47 1.26 -4.67
C PRO A 24 -11.30 2.54 -3.84
N TYR A 25 -10.06 2.96 -3.65
CA TYR A 25 -9.78 4.19 -2.93
C TYR A 25 -10.34 5.41 -3.68
N SER A 26 -11.19 6.18 -3.02
CA SER A 26 -11.63 7.48 -3.52
C SER A 26 -10.67 8.55 -3.02
N PHE A 27 -9.92 9.18 -3.92
CA PHE A 27 -9.11 10.35 -3.59
C PHE A 27 -10.00 11.55 -3.22
N GLU A 28 -9.44 12.48 -2.45
CA GLU A 28 -10.08 13.74 -2.06
C GLU A 28 -10.18 14.69 -3.25
N LYS A 29 -9.19 14.65 -4.15
CA LYS A 29 -9.20 15.38 -5.42
C LYS A 29 -9.04 14.46 -6.61
N SER A 30 -9.26 15.00 -7.80
CA SER A 30 -9.17 14.22 -9.03
C SER A 30 -7.71 13.85 -9.35
N ILE A 31 -7.52 12.75 -10.07
CA ILE A 31 -6.18 12.20 -10.36
C ILE A 31 -5.33 13.19 -11.18
N ASP A 32 -5.94 13.99 -12.04
CA ASP A 32 -5.31 15.05 -12.82
C ASP A 32 -4.79 16.23 -11.95
N GLU A 33 -5.29 16.37 -10.73
CA GLU A 33 -4.78 17.33 -9.74
C GLU A 33 -3.64 16.76 -8.88
N ILE A 34 -3.28 15.47 -9.05
CA ILE A 34 -2.16 14.86 -8.32
C ILE A 34 -0.84 15.28 -8.96
N GLN A 35 -0.04 16.00 -8.17
CA GLN A 35 1.30 16.43 -8.55
C GLN A 35 2.32 15.31 -8.33
N SER A 36 2.37 14.73 -7.14
CA SER A 36 3.36 13.71 -6.78
C SER A 36 2.76 12.59 -5.93
N VAL A 37 3.38 11.41 -6.03
CA VAL A 37 3.14 10.28 -5.15
C VAL A 37 4.48 9.89 -4.53
N GLU A 38 4.51 9.82 -3.21
CA GLU A 38 5.70 9.55 -2.42
C GLU A 38 5.43 8.39 -1.46
N ILE A 39 6.36 7.45 -1.37
CA ILE A 39 6.40 6.47 -0.29
C ILE A 39 7.21 7.09 0.84
N VAL A 40 6.65 7.10 2.04
CA VAL A 40 7.22 7.79 3.19
C VAL A 40 7.21 6.90 4.42
N PHE A 41 8.11 7.17 5.35
CA PHE A 41 8.00 6.71 6.74
C PHE A 41 7.44 7.86 7.58
N ALA A 42 6.22 7.72 8.09
CA ALA A 42 5.53 8.74 8.85
C ALA A 42 5.59 8.47 10.35
N LYS A 43 5.90 9.49 11.14
CA LYS A 43 5.58 9.51 12.58
C LYS A 43 4.21 10.13 12.84
N SER A 44 3.82 11.05 11.96
CA SER A 44 2.47 11.62 11.80
C SER A 44 2.36 12.17 10.38
N SER A 45 1.17 12.62 9.98
CA SER A 45 1.02 13.28 8.67
C SER A 45 1.85 14.56 8.52
N LEU A 46 2.23 15.22 9.62
CA LEU A 46 3.04 16.45 9.61
C LEU A 46 4.54 16.20 9.90
N ASP A 47 4.93 14.98 10.27
CA ASP A 47 6.32 14.59 10.59
C ASP A 47 6.63 13.26 9.94
N PHE A 48 7.33 13.31 8.80
CA PHE A 48 7.63 12.16 7.96
C PHE A 48 8.95 12.34 7.22
N THR A 49 9.50 11.21 6.76
CA THR A 49 10.66 11.17 5.88
C THR A 49 10.26 10.54 4.55
N VAL A 50 10.56 11.21 3.44
CA VAL A 50 10.35 10.65 2.10
C VAL A 50 11.38 9.55 1.85
N ILE A 51 10.90 8.34 1.53
CA ILE A 51 11.73 7.18 1.17
C ILE A 51 11.97 7.19 -0.34
N LYS A 52 10.88 7.33 -1.12
CA LYS A 52 10.92 7.34 -2.58
C LYS A 52 9.83 8.24 -3.15
N THR A 53 10.18 9.08 -4.10
CA THR A 53 9.22 9.79 -4.95
C THR A 53 9.05 9.02 -6.24
N LEU A 54 7.82 8.68 -6.60
CA LEU A 54 7.53 7.94 -7.84
C LEU A 54 7.69 8.86 -9.06
N SER A 55 8.32 8.34 -10.11
CA SER A 55 8.33 8.96 -11.44
C SER A 55 6.94 8.96 -12.07
N GLU A 56 6.71 9.76 -13.12
CA GLU A 56 5.40 9.79 -13.82
C GLU A 56 4.97 8.42 -14.36
N THR A 57 5.92 7.61 -14.85
CA THR A 57 5.63 6.24 -15.30
C THR A 57 5.20 5.36 -14.12
N GLU A 58 5.93 5.41 -13.01
CA GLU A 58 5.59 4.64 -11.80
C GLU A 58 4.27 5.10 -11.18
N LYS A 59 3.94 6.41 -11.21
CA LYS A 59 2.65 6.94 -10.75
C LYS A 59 1.47 6.30 -11.47
N ASN A 60 1.53 6.18 -12.79
CA ASN A 60 0.44 5.57 -13.57
C ASN A 60 0.26 4.09 -13.19
N VAL A 61 1.37 3.35 -13.13
CA VAL A 61 1.39 1.94 -12.71
C VAL A 61 0.90 1.78 -11.26
N PHE A 62 1.25 2.74 -10.39
CA PHE A 62 0.82 2.79 -9.01
C PHE A 62 -0.69 3.00 -8.93
N PHE A 63 -1.28 3.94 -9.66
CA PHE A 63 -2.72 4.19 -9.61
C PHE A 63 -3.52 2.99 -10.07
N GLU A 64 -3.09 2.32 -11.15
CA GLU A 64 -3.74 1.09 -11.62
C GLU A 64 -3.79 0.03 -10.52
N GLN A 65 -2.65 -0.27 -9.89
CA GLN A 65 -2.56 -1.30 -8.85
C GLN A 65 -3.18 -0.88 -7.52
N TYR A 66 -3.07 0.40 -7.16
CA TYR A 66 -3.63 0.93 -5.92
C TYR A 66 -5.16 0.92 -5.95
N GLN A 67 -5.77 1.15 -7.12
CA GLN A 67 -7.22 1.07 -7.30
C GLN A 67 -7.76 -0.38 -7.24
N GLU A 68 -6.90 -1.39 -7.37
CA GLU A 68 -7.28 -2.79 -7.15
C GLU A 68 -7.39 -3.13 -5.65
N ILE A 69 -6.72 -2.38 -4.77
CA ILE A 69 -6.79 -2.60 -3.33
C ILE A 69 -8.18 -2.21 -2.82
N GLY A 70 -8.79 -3.14 -2.10
CA GLY A 70 -10.09 -2.94 -1.49
C GLY A 70 -10.03 -2.13 -0.20
N PHE A 71 -10.72 -0.99 -0.17
CA PHE A 71 -10.85 -0.15 1.03
C PHE A 71 -12.21 -0.29 1.71
N HIS A 72 -12.19 -0.17 3.04
CA HIS A 72 -13.36 -0.02 3.88
C HIS A 72 -13.33 1.34 4.58
N ARG A 73 -14.53 1.79 4.97
CA ARG A 73 -14.65 2.95 5.86
C ARG A 73 -14.80 2.46 7.29
N TYR A 74 -13.93 2.95 8.16
CA TYR A 74 -14.02 2.75 9.60
C TYR A 74 -15.02 3.76 10.16
N TYR A 75 -16.07 3.31 10.86
CA TYR A 75 -17.16 4.20 11.32
C TYR A 75 -17.25 4.35 12.84
N ILE A 76 -16.52 3.53 13.61
CA ILE A 76 -16.71 3.43 15.07
C ILE A 76 -15.35 3.40 15.75
N GLY A 77 -15.08 4.37 16.61
CA GLY A 77 -13.87 4.44 17.42
C GLY A 77 -13.32 5.86 17.48
N ASP A 78 -12.29 6.05 18.30
CA ASP A 78 -11.55 7.29 18.32
C ASP A 78 -10.71 7.43 17.04
N PRO A 79 -10.51 8.66 16.53
CA PRO A 79 -9.61 8.88 15.41
C PRO A 79 -8.21 8.36 15.72
N MET A 80 -7.62 7.63 14.78
CA MET A 80 -6.21 7.24 14.85
C MET A 80 -5.35 8.29 14.12
N SER A 81 -4.03 8.18 14.31
CA SER A 81 -3.05 8.96 13.55
C SER A 81 -2.30 8.04 12.59
N ILE A 82 -1.86 8.57 11.46
CA ILE A 82 -0.88 7.88 10.61
C ILE A 82 0.43 7.65 11.37
N TYR A 83 1.01 6.46 11.21
CA TYR A 83 2.33 6.04 11.69
C TYR A 83 2.87 4.85 10.87
N GLY A 84 4.17 4.83 10.58
CA GLY A 84 4.85 3.79 9.82
C GLY A 84 4.91 4.08 8.32
N ASP A 85 5.04 3.02 7.52
CA ASP A 85 5.09 3.14 6.06
C ASP A 85 3.74 3.62 5.51
N ALA A 86 3.79 4.68 4.70
CA ALA A 86 2.62 5.35 4.17
C ALA A 86 2.87 5.86 2.76
N ILE A 87 1.77 6.22 2.10
CA ILE A 87 1.74 6.89 0.81
C ILE A 87 1.33 8.33 1.06
N LYS A 88 2.14 9.28 0.58
CA LYS A 88 1.81 10.69 0.50
C LYS A 88 1.45 11.04 -0.93
N ILE A 89 0.24 11.55 -1.14
CA ILE A 89 -0.27 12.02 -2.44
C ILE A 89 -0.40 13.54 -2.35
N THR A 90 0.47 14.27 -3.04
CA THR A 90 0.46 15.74 -3.03
C THR A 90 -0.31 16.26 -4.23
N TYR A 91 -1.22 17.19 -3.98
CA TYR A 91 -2.02 17.87 -4.98
C TYR A 91 -1.35 19.16 -5.48
N GLN A 92 -1.76 19.63 -6.66
CA GLN A 92 -1.22 20.84 -7.28
C GLN A 92 -1.29 22.09 -6.39
N ASN A 93 -2.25 22.17 -5.46
CA ASN A 93 -2.38 23.29 -4.54
C ASN A 93 -1.53 23.17 -3.26
N GLY A 94 -0.74 22.10 -3.12
CA GLY A 94 0.14 21.86 -1.98
C GLY A 94 -0.48 21.05 -0.84
N ASP A 95 -1.80 20.86 -0.84
CA ASP A 95 -2.47 19.93 0.06
C ASP A 95 -2.06 18.49 -0.27
N TYR A 96 -2.21 17.58 0.69
CA TYR A 96 -1.89 16.18 0.45
C TYR A 96 -2.75 15.22 1.27
N GLU A 97 -2.90 14.00 0.75
CA GLU A 97 -3.35 12.88 1.54
C GLU A 97 -2.16 12.07 2.05
N MET A 98 -2.28 11.56 3.27
CA MET A 98 -1.38 10.58 3.86
C MET A 98 -2.18 9.32 4.15
N ILE A 99 -1.74 8.18 3.61
CA ILE A 99 -2.51 6.93 3.64
C ILE A 99 -1.62 5.78 4.07
N CYS A 100 -2.02 5.07 5.10
CA CYS A 100 -1.44 3.77 5.48
C CYS A 100 -2.54 2.69 5.44
N HIS A 101 -2.18 1.44 5.70
CA HIS A 101 -3.16 0.35 5.60
C HIS A 101 -4.32 0.48 6.58
N TYR A 102 -4.11 1.05 7.77
CA TYR A 102 -5.14 1.13 8.80
C TYR A 102 -5.86 2.48 8.87
N TRP A 103 -5.37 3.52 8.17
CA TRP A 103 -5.92 4.87 8.26
C TRP A 103 -5.59 5.76 7.06
N SER A 104 -6.36 6.83 6.90
CA SER A 104 -6.05 7.91 5.96
C SER A 104 -6.37 9.28 6.54
N GLU A 105 -5.58 10.27 6.15
CA GLU A 105 -5.69 11.67 6.56
C GLU A 105 -5.51 12.58 5.35
N TYR A 106 -6.24 13.70 5.32
CA TYR A 106 -6.04 14.80 4.39
C TYR A 106 -5.48 15.99 5.15
N VAL A 107 -4.46 16.64 4.59
CA VAL A 107 -3.81 17.80 5.18
C VAL A 107 -4.05 19.02 4.31
N GLU A 108 -4.75 20.00 4.88
CA GLU A 108 -5.09 21.29 4.27
C GLU A 108 -4.55 22.41 5.16
N ASP A 109 -3.69 23.27 4.63
CA ASP A 109 -3.06 24.37 5.38
C ASP A 109 -2.44 23.93 6.73
N GLY A 110 -1.84 22.73 6.75
CA GLY A 110 -1.23 22.13 7.95
C GLY A 110 -2.24 21.58 8.97
N ARG A 111 -3.52 21.53 8.65
CA ARG A 111 -4.59 20.95 9.48
C ARG A 111 -4.92 19.54 9.00
N ILE A 112 -5.12 18.63 9.94
CA ILE A 112 -5.41 17.22 9.65
C ILE A 112 -6.93 16.99 9.66
N HIS A 113 -7.42 16.39 8.58
CA HIS A 113 -8.78 15.93 8.39
C HIS A 113 -8.79 14.41 8.28
N PHE A 114 -9.52 13.73 9.16
CA PHE A 114 -9.53 12.27 9.19
C PHE A 114 -10.36 11.69 8.03
N GLY A 115 -9.75 10.83 7.22
CA GLY A 115 -10.38 10.18 6.06
C GLY A 115 -11.12 8.88 6.39
N TRP A 116 -10.77 8.23 7.51
CA TRP A 116 -11.40 7.00 8.03
C TRP A 116 -11.42 5.84 7.02
N LYS A 117 -10.43 5.73 6.14
CA LYS A 117 -10.31 4.62 5.18
C LYS A 117 -9.19 3.67 5.62
N ASN A 118 -9.41 2.37 5.45
CA ASN A 118 -8.41 1.33 5.68
C ASN A 118 -8.52 0.22 4.64
N CYS A 119 -7.48 -0.60 4.52
CA CYS A 119 -7.39 -1.73 3.61
C CYS A 119 -6.60 -2.87 4.26
N ASN A 120 -6.40 -3.95 3.49
CA ASN A 120 -5.60 -5.07 3.92
C ASN A 120 -4.10 -4.69 4.00
N GLU A 121 -3.47 -4.98 5.13
CA GLU A 121 -2.06 -4.68 5.38
C GLU A 121 -1.11 -5.39 4.42
N GLU A 122 -1.36 -6.67 4.11
CA GLU A 122 -0.49 -7.46 3.23
C GLU A 122 -0.53 -6.93 1.79
N GLU A 123 -1.72 -6.64 1.27
CA GLU A 123 -1.88 -6.06 -0.08
C GLU A 123 -1.22 -4.69 -0.19
N PHE A 124 -1.41 -3.85 0.84
CA PHE A 124 -0.80 -2.52 0.91
C PHE A 124 0.73 -2.61 0.95
N ASN A 125 1.29 -3.41 1.85
CA ASN A 125 2.74 -3.56 1.98
C ASN A 125 3.37 -4.22 0.75
N LYS A 126 2.66 -5.16 0.11
CA LYS A 126 3.09 -5.77 -1.16
C LYS A 126 3.21 -4.72 -2.26
N LEU A 127 2.25 -3.79 -2.36
CA LEU A 127 2.32 -2.68 -3.30
C LEU A 127 3.53 -1.79 -3.01
N LEU A 128 3.72 -1.36 -1.76
CA LEU A 128 4.86 -0.49 -1.40
C LEU A 128 6.20 -1.15 -1.72
N ASN A 129 6.37 -2.41 -1.32
CA ASN A 129 7.61 -3.14 -1.54
C ASN A 129 7.95 -3.28 -3.02
N LYS A 130 6.95 -3.42 -3.90
CA LYS A 130 7.18 -3.47 -5.34
C LYS A 130 7.88 -2.20 -5.84
N PHE A 131 7.34 -1.03 -5.49
CA PHE A 131 7.95 0.24 -5.90
C PHE A 131 9.27 0.55 -5.18
N LEU A 132 9.49 0.02 -3.98
CA LEU A 132 10.77 0.16 -3.26
C LEU A 132 11.88 -0.75 -3.79
N SER A 133 11.53 -1.90 -4.38
CA SER A 133 12.50 -2.90 -4.87
C SER A 133 12.87 -2.73 -6.35
N GLU A 134 12.03 -2.06 -7.14
CA GLU A 134 12.27 -1.84 -8.58
C GLU A 134 13.44 -0.88 -8.90
N ASP A 135 14.06 -0.25 -7.88
CA ASP A 135 15.28 0.57 -8.06
C ASP A 135 16.59 -0.23 -8.12
N GLY A 136 16.51 -1.57 -8.21
CA GLY A 136 17.68 -2.43 -8.03
C GLY A 136 17.71 -3.71 -8.83
N GLN A 137 17.34 -3.73 -10.13
CA GLN A 137 17.97 -4.60 -11.15
C GLN A 137 17.19 -4.61 -12.48
N GLY A 138 17.87 -4.19 -13.55
CA GLY A 138 17.88 -5.02 -14.75
C GLY A 138 18.67 -6.29 -14.43
N ILE A 139 17.99 -7.44 -14.31
CA ILE A 139 18.65 -8.74 -14.41
C ILE A 139 18.52 -9.19 -15.85
N SER A 140 19.66 -9.18 -16.52
CA SER A 140 19.99 -10.05 -17.63
C SER A 140 19.97 -11.50 -17.15
N ASP A 141 19.02 -12.30 -17.63
CA ASP A 141 19.11 -13.74 -17.56
C ASP A 141 20.19 -14.22 -18.54
N SER A 142 21.43 -14.35 -18.06
CA SER A 142 22.44 -15.17 -18.72
C SER A 142 22.54 -16.51 -17.99
N ASN A 143 22.05 -17.54 -18.67
CA ASN A 143 22.29 -18.96 -18.46
C ASN A 143 23.67 -19.26 -17.85
N ASN A 144 23.70 -20.06 -16.77
CA ASN A 144 24.70 -21.13 -16.69
C ASN A 144 24.24 -22.25 -15.73
N GLU A 145 23.79 -23.34 -16.31
CA GLU A 145 23.73 -24.64 -15.65
C GLU A 145 25.12 -25.28 -15.56
N GLY A 146 25.38 -26.03 -14.48
CA GLY A 146 26.27 -27.20 -14.49
C GLY A 146 27.71 -26.97 -13.97
N LEU A 147 28.01 -27.23 -12.69
CA LEU A 147 28.41 -28.52 -12.06
C LEU A 147 29.83 -29.05 -12.34
N THR A 148 30.43 -29.52 -11.23
CA THR A 148 31.62 -30.39 -11.04
C THR A 148 32.97 -29.67 -10.96
N GLY A 149 33.88 -29.93 -10.01
CA GLY A 149 33.92 -30.83 -8.87
C GLY A 149 35.33 -30.87 -8.24
N VAL A 150 35.42 -31.49 -7.06
CA VAL A 150 36.59 -32.16 -6.45
C VAL A 150 37.66 -31.33 -5.70
N SER A 151 37.53 -31.38 -4.37
CA SER A 151 38.52 -31.69 -3.31
C SER A 151 40.03 -31.50 -3.53
N ARG A 152 40.72 -30.87 -2.56
CA ARG A 152 41.70 -31.54 -1.67
C ARG A 152 42.24 -30.64 -0.53
N LEU A 153 42.60 -31.34 0.54
CA LEU A 153 43.12 -30.95 1.85
C LEU A 153 44.61 -30.50 1.85
N THR A 154 45.03 -30.05 3.04
CA THR A 154 46.41 -29.87 3.59
C THR A 154 47.07 -28.55 3.23
N GLY A 155 47.73 -27.80 4.13
CA GLY A 155 48.31 -28.09 5.44
C GLY A 155 49.64 -27.31 5.54
N ASP A 156 50.02 -26.89 6.75
CA ASP A 156 51.26 -26.17 7.12
C ASP A 156 51.42 -24.73 6.59
N GLY A 157 51.92 -23.74 7.35
CA GLY A 157 52.79 -23.75 8.52
C GLY A 157 53.93 -22.73 8.27
N SER A 158 54.50 -22.16 9.34
CA SER A 158 55.67 -21.24 9.39
C SER A 158 55.40 -19.78 9.00
N LEU A 159 55.52 -18.79 9.90
CA LEU A 159 56.62 -18.25 10.73
C LEU A 159 57.17 -16.96 10.11
N SER A 160 57.13 -15.91 10.93
CA SER A 160 58.01 -14.73 11.02
C SER A 160 59.10 -14.54 9.94
N ASP A 161 59.15 -13.33 9.39
CA ASP A 161 60.14 -12.32 9.79
C ASP A 161 59.49 -10.92 9.79
#